data_AF-A0A0R3PTS5-F1
#
_entry.id   AF-A0A0R3PTS5-F1
#
_cell.length_a   1.000
_cell.length_b   1.000
_cell.length_c   1.000
_cell.angle_alpha   90.00
_cell.angle_beta   90.00
_cell.angle_gamma   90.00
#
_symmetry.space_group_name_H-M   'P 1'
#
loop_
_entity.id
_entity.type
_entity.pdbx_description
1 polymer ?
#
loop_
_entity_poly.entity_id
_entity_poly.type
_entity_poly.pdbx_seq_one_letter_code
_entity_poly.pdbx_strand_id
1 'polypeptide(L)'
;LNFLVKVVDGDVALVRFDISAEKFVKSVLPFITNIGGTEVVLRSLFVGRSIRACEKFLIKYRRNELYGMLKHAVTGGERLQLTDMLTDQQEN
;
A
#
# COMPACT_ATOMS: atom_id res chain seq x y z
N LEU A 1 9.45 -13.38 18.51
CA LEU A 1 8.46 -12.82 17.57
C LEU A 1 9.25 -12.07 16.48
N ASN A 2 9.37 -12.61 15.28
CA ASN A 2 10.12 -11.94 14.21
C ASN A 2 9.22 -10.92 13.51
N PHE A 3 8.98 -9.77 14.14
CA PHE A 3 8.15 -8.69 13.60
C PHE A 3 9.04 -7.54 13.14
N LEU A 4 9.07 -7.26 11.82
CA LEU A 4 9.96 -6.26 11.24
C LEU A 4 9.26 -5.47 10.15
N VAL A 5 9.41 -4.16 10.18
CA VAL A 5 9.08 -3.28 9.04
C VAL A 5 10.19 -3.42 8.00
N LYS A 6 9.83 -3.81 6.78
CA LYS A 6 10.78 -3.99 5.67
C LYS A 6 10.84 -2.78 4.75
N VAL A 7 9.68 -2.19 4.47
CA VAL A 7 9.52 -1.05 3.57
C VAL A 7 8.44 -0.14 4.12
N VAL A 8 8.65 1.17 4.02
CA VAL A 8 7.64 2.20 4.22
C VAL A 8 7.66 3.07 2.98
N ASP A 9 6.51 3.20 2.32
CA ASP A 9 6.32 3.99 1.12
C ASP A 9 5.02 4.81 1.25
N GLY A 10 5.17 6.07 1.63
CA GLY A 10 4.06 6.98 1.92
C GLY A 10 3.14 6.42 3.01
N ASP A 11 1.90 6.13 2.63
CA ASP A 11 0.82 5.58 3.47
C ASP A 11 0.81 4.04 3.55
N VAL A 12 1.73 3.35 2.87
CA VAL A 12 1.80 1.87 2.84
C VAL A 12 3.07 1.37 3.51
N ALA A 13 2.93 0.38 4.39
CA ALA A 13 4.06 -0.31 5.02
C ALA A 13 4.02 -1.82 4.74
N LEU A 14 5.19 -2.39 4.43
CA LEU A 14 5.37 -3.85 4.34
C LEU A 14 5.97 -4.36 5.64
N VAL A 15 5.19 -5.16 6.37
CA VAL A 15 5.59 -5.76 7.63
C VAL A 15 5.76 -7.26 7.47
N ARG A 16 6.93 -7.76 7.88
CA ARG A 16 7.21 -9.20 7.95
C ARG A 16 6.92 -9.69 9.36
N PHE A 17 6.21 -10.81 9.47
CA PHE A 17 5.95 -11.50 10.71
C PHE A 17 5.88 -13.02 10.50
N ASP A 18 6.02 -13.79 11.58
CA ASP A 18 5.84 -15.25 11.55
C ASP A 18 4.37 -15.61 11.29
N ILE A 19 4.09 -16.63 10.46
CA ILE A 19 2.72 -16.96 10.05
C ILE A 19 1.78 -17.24 11.23
N SER A 20 2.29 -17.78 12.34
CA SER A 20 1.54 -18.01 13.57
C SER A 20 1.01 -16.72 14.20
N ALA A 21 1.65 -15.58 13.93
CA ALA A 21 1.25 -14.27 14.42
C ALA A 21 0.19 -13.58 13.55
N GLU A 22 -0.18 -14.12 12.38
CA GLU A 22 -1.07 -13.43 11.42
C GLU A 22 -2.38 -12.94 12.07
N LYS A 23 -3.05 -13.82 12.82
CA LYS A 23 -4.32 -13.48 13.49
C LYS A 23 -4.14 -12.36 14.52
N PHE A 24 -3.04 -12.38 15.28
CA PHE A 24 -2.74 -11.35 16.27
C PHE A 24 -2.40 -10.03 15.60
N VAL A 25 -1.54 -10.02 14.60
CA VAL A 25 -1.18 -8.80 13.87
C VAL A 25 -2.42 -8.15 13.26
N LYS A 26 -3.24 -8.91 12.52
CA LYS A 26 -4.43 -8.38 11.86
C LYS A 26 -5.48 -7.85 12.85
N SER A 27 -5.61 -8.47 14.02
CA SER A 27 -6.56 -8.02 15.05
C SER A 27 -6.09 -6.77 15.78
N VAL A 28 -4.77 -6.53 15.88
CA VAL A 28 -4.22 -5.35 16.56
C VAL A 28 -4.25 -4.09 15.70
N LEU A 29 -4.12 -4.22 14.37
CA LEU A 29 -4.10 -3.08 13.44
C LEU A 29 -5.19 -2.00 13.69
N PRO A 30 -6.48 -2.32 13.85
CA PRO A 30 -7.52 -1.30 14.07
C PRO A 30 -7.40 -0.56 15.41
N PHE A 31 -6.66 -1.10 16.37
CA PHE A 31 -6.46 -0.47 17.68
C PHE A 31 -5.26 0.49 17.70
N ILE A 32 -4.44 0.51 16.65
CA ILE A 32 -3.36 1.49 16.48
C ILE A 32 -3.99 2.72 15.83
N THR A 33 -4.37 3.70 16.66
CA THR A 33 -5.07 4.92 16.23
C THR A 33 -4.16 6.14 16.15
N ASN A 34 -2.95 6.08 16.70
CA ASN A 34 -2.00 7.19 16.69
C ASN A 34 -0.58 6.68 16.45
N ILE A 35 0.14 7.30 15.51
CA ILE A 35 1.55 7.06 15.26
C ILE A 35 2.26 8.41 15.21
N GLY A 36 3.18 8.65 16.15
CA GLY A 36 3.99 9.86 16.17
C GLY A 36 3.20 11.16 16.36
N GLY A 37 2.04 11.11 17.01
CA GLY A 37 1.15 12.26 17.18
C GLY A 37 0.09 12.41 16.08
N THR A 38 0.20 11.65 14.99
CA THR A 38 -0.75 11.67 13.88
C THR A 38 -1.82 10.59 14.08
N GLU A 39 -3.09 10.98 13.99
CA GLU A 39 -4.20 10.03 13.96
C GLU A 39 -4.16 9.19 12.66
N VAL A 40 -4.30 7.89 12.80
CA VAL A 40 -4.21 6.95 11.68
C VAL A 40 -5.26 5.85 11.79
N VAL A 41 -5.63 5.28 10.64
CA VAL A 41 -6.43 4.06 10.55
C VAL A 41 -5.64 3.05 9.73
N LEU A 42 -5.09 2.04 10.40
CA LEU A 42 -4.33 1.00 9.70
C LEU A 42 -5.26 -0.07 9.12
N ARG A 43 -5.05 -0.40 7.84
CA ARG A 43 -5.77 -1.47 7.14
C ARG A 43 -4.79 -2.45 6.52
N SER A 44 -5.07 -3.75 6.67
CA SER A 44 -4.36 -4.79 5.94
C SER A 44 -4.79 -4.78 4.46
N LEU A 45 -3.90 -4.39 3.55
CA LEU A 45 -4.15 -4.43 2.11
C LEU A 45 -4.00 -5.85 1.53
N PHE A 46 -2.93 -6.55 1.90
CA PHE A 46 -2.62 -7.89 1.40
C PHE A 46 -1.69 -8.63 2.37
N VAL A 47 -1.85 -9.95 2.47
CA VAL A 47 -0.95 -10.83 3.22
C VAL A 47 -0.37 -11.85 2.25
N GLY A 48 0.93 -11.71 1.96
CA GLY A 48 1.67 -12.60 1.07
C GLY A 48 2.63 -13.51 1.84
N ARG A 49 3.03 -14.62 1.19
CA ARG A 49 4.04 -15.55 1.71
C ARG A 49 5.48 -15.17 1.33
N SER A 50 5.67 -14.19 0.45
CA SER A 50 6.97 -13.67 0.03
C SER A 50 6.91 -12.16 -0.22
N ILE A 51 8.05 -11.49 -0.11
CA ILE A 51 8.19 -10.05 -0.40
C ILE A 51 7.79 -9.79 -1.87
N ARG A 52 8.28 -10.61 -2.80
CA ARG A 52 7.94 -10.52 -4.24
C ARG A 52 6.43 -10.55 -4.52
N ALA A 53 5.68 -11.38 -3.80
CA ALA A 53 4.21 -11.43 -3.97
C ALA A 53 3.54 -10.15 -3.48
N CYS A 54 4.04 -9.57 -2.39
CA CYS A 54 3.54 -8.30 -1.85
C CYS A 54 3.88 -7.13 -2.77
N GLU A 55 5.10 -7.07 -3.33
CA GLU A 55 5.52 -6.06 -4.30
C GLU A 55 4.64 -6.10 -5.56
N LYS A 56 4.45 -7.29 -6.14
CA LYS A 56 3.58 -7.46 -7.32
C LYS A 56 2.14 -7.03 -7.04
N PHE A 57 1.63 -7.31 -5.85
CA PHE A 57 0.32 -6.83 -5.43
C PHE A 57 0.30 -5.30 -5.31
N LEU A 58 1.32 -4.70 -4.69
CA LEU A 58 1.38 -3.26 -4.46
C LEU A 58 1.40 -2.47 -5.77
N ILE A 59 2.20 -2.90 -6.75
CA ILE A 59 2.22 -2.30 -8.09
C ILE A 59 0.83 -2.36 -8.72
N LYS A 60 0.15 -3.52 -8.67
CA LYS A 60 -1.20 -3.66 -9.20
C LYS A 60 -2.21 -2.77 -8.46
N TYR A 61 -2.08 -2.66 -7.14
CA TYR A 61 -2.95 -1.85 -6.29
C TYR A 61 -2.84 -0.35 -6.63
N ARG A 62 -1.61 0.18 -6.66
CA ARG A 62 -1.33 1.58 -7.04
C ARG A 62 -1.76 1.90 -8.46
N ARG A 63 -1.52 0.99 -9.40
CA ARG A 63 -1.98 1.15 -10.79
C ARG A 63 -3.51 1.26 -10.88
N ASN A 64 -4.24 0.44 -10.12
CA ASN A 64 -5.70 0.52 -10.07
C ASN A 64 -6.20 1.82 -9.45
N GLU A 65 -5.50 2.34 -8.44
CA GLU A 65 -5.78 3.64 -7.82
C GLU A 65 -5.63 4.78 -8.84
N LEU A 66 -4.50 4.82 -9.56
CA LEU A 66 -4.25 5.77 -10.64
C LEU A 66 -5.31 5.70 -11.75
N TYR A 67 -5.69 4.50 -12.19
CA TYR A 67 -6.79 4.35 -13.16
C TYR A 67 -8.13 4.82 -12.62
N GLY A 68 -8.39 4.65 -11.32
CA GLY A 68 -9.56 5.18 -10.64
C GLY A 68 -9.59 6.70 -10.68
N MET A 69 -8.48 7.35 -10.30
CA MET A 69 -8.33 8.81 -10.36
C MET A 69 -8.49 9.34 -11.78
N LEU A 70 -7.90 8.68 -12.77
CA LEU A 70 -7.99 9.09 -14.19
C LEU A 70 -9.42 9.11 -14.70
N LYS A 71 -10.27 8.17 -14.26
CA LYS A 71 -11.70 8.15 -14.61
C LYS A 71 -12.46 9.36 -14.06
N HIS A 72 -12.00 9.91 -12.95
CA HIS A 72 -12.63 11.05 -12.28
C HIS A 72 -11.95 12.39 -12.60
N ALA A 73 -10.83 12.39 -13.32
CA ALA A 73 -10.12 13.60 -13.72
C ALA A 73 -10.96 14.43 -14.70
N VAL A 74 -11.22 15.68 -14.31
CA VAL A 74 -12.10 16.62 -15.03
C VAL A 74 -11.28 17.52 -15.96
N THR A 75 -10.05 17.87 -15.55
CA THR A 75 -9.20 18.77 -16.33
C THR A 75 -8.24 18.03 -17.24
N GLY A 76 -7.88 18.65 -18.37
CA GLY A 76 -6.86 18.09 -19.27
C GLY A 76 -5.48 17.98 -18.61
N GLY A 77 -5.14 18.91 -17.72
CA GLY A 77 -3.87 18.90 -16.99
C GLY A 77 -3.75 17.74 -15.99
N GLU A 78 -4.80 17.46 -15.21
CA GLU A 78 -4.83 16.30 -14.30
C GLU A 78 -4.73 14.99 -15.08
N ARG A 79 -5.43 14.89 -16.22
CA ARG A 79 -5.35 13.70 -17.07
C ARG A 79 -3.93 13.45 -17.58
N LEU A 80 -3.25 14.50 -18.05
CA LEU A 80 -1.88 14.40 -18.56
C LEU A 80 -0.92 13.90 -17.46
N GLN A 81 -0.97 14.50 -16.27
CA GLN A 81 -0.14 14.08 -15.13
C GLN A 81 -0.38 12.62 -14.74
N LEU A 82 -1.64 12.20 -14.67
CA LEU A 82 -1.98 10.81 -14.33
C LEU A 82 -1.55 9.82 -15.41
N THR A 83 -1.58 10.19 -16.69
CA THR A 83 -1.06 9.34 -17.77
C THR A 83 0.46 9.23 -17.75
N ASP A 84 1.18 10.31 -17.43
CA ASP A 84 2.64 10.26 -17.31
C ASP A 84 3.05 9.31 -16.16
N MET A 85 2.42 9.47 -14.99
CA MET A 85 2.65 8.58 -13.83
C MET A 85 2.34 7.10 -14.13
N LEU A 86 1.32 6.82 -14.95
CA LEU A 86 0.98 5.46 -15.35
C LEU A 86 2.03 4.86 -16.31
N THR A 87 2.67 5.70 -17.11
CA THR A 87 3.69 5.30 -18.09
C THR A 87 5.00 4.97 -17.37
N ASP A 88 5.39 5.79 -16.38
CA ASP A 88 6.55 5.52 -15.51
C ASP A 88 6.43 4.20 -14.73
N GLN A 89 5.21 3.79 -14.38
CA GLN A 89 4.91 2.51 -13.72
C GLN A 89 4.94 1.28 -14.68
N GLN A 90 5.17 1.48 -15.98
CA GLN A 90 5.34 0.38 -16.95
C GLN A 90 6.80 0.13 -17.33
N GLU A 91 7.68 1.13 -17.16
CA GLU A 91 9.10 1.03 -17.49
C GLU A 91 9.97 0.44 -16.36
N ASN A 92 9.41 0.34 -15.14
CA ASN A 92 9.99 -0.33 -13.96
C ASN A 92 9.36 -1.71 -13.70
#